data_AF-A0A5C7L751-F1
#
_entry.id   AF-A0A5C7L751-F1
#
_cell.length_a   1.000
_cell.length_b   1.000
_cell.length_c   1.000
_cell.angle_alpha   90.00
_cell.angle_beta   90.00
_cell.angle_gamma   90.00
#
_symmetry.space_group_name_H-M   'P 1'
#
loop_
_entity.id
_entity.type
_entity.pdbx_description
1 polymer ?
#
loop_
_entity_poly.entity_id
_entity_poly.type
_entity_poly.pdbx_seq_one_letter_code
_entity_poly.pdbx_strand_id
1 'polypeptide(L)'
;MSAAVKKVVLVSHGGYRPEHDALLGDLLQRRIEVFCAVGKDCRRWEDMMDAMVVEGDAEPAHFVLTTSHPDETVEQVVAFARLLHVEGGGSERNRDVEVIEVH
;
A
#
# COMPACT_ATOMS: atom_id res chain seq x y z
N MET A 1 3.94 -1.46 23.34
CA MET A 1 3.23 -1.81 22.09
C MET A 1 4.15 -1.41 20.94
N SER A 2 4.51 -2.35 20.07
CA SER A 2 5.30 -2.02 18.87
C SER A 2 4.48 -1.08 17.97
N ALA A 3 5.10 -0.08 17.37
CA ALA A 3 4.41 0.81 16.44
C ALA A 3 4.07 0.05 15.14
N ALA A 4 2.87 0.27 14.59
CA ALA A 4 2.43 -0.39 13.37
C ALA A 4 3.14 0.17 12.12
N VAL A 5 3.55 -0.71 11.19
CA VAL A 5 4.17 -0.35 9.91
C VAL A 5 3.20 0.47 9.06
N LYS A 6 3.70 1.55 8.45
CA LYS A 6 2.90 2.52 7.68
C LYS A 6 3.06 2.41 6.17
N LYS A 7 4.00 1.60 5.68
CA LYS A 7 4.26 1.43 4.26
C LYS A 7 4.14 -0.02 3.86
N VAL A 8 3.38 -0.27 2.81
CA VAL A 8 3.10 -1.62 2.32
C VAL A 8 3.50 -1.70 0.85
N VAL A 9 4.20 -2.77 0.51
CA VAL A 9 4.40 -3.21 -0.88
C VAL A 9 3.61 -4.50 -1.07
N LEU A 10 2.58 -4.46 -1.92
CA LEU A 10 1.80 -5.63 -2.31
C LEU A 10 2.37 -6.23 -3.59
N VAL A 11 2.78 -7.49 -3.51
CA VAL A 11 3.27 -8.29 -4.63
C VAL A 11 2.16 -9.21 -5.10
N SER A 12 1.65 -8.95 -6.29
CA SER A 12 0.56 -9.73 -6.89
C SER A 12 1.12 -10.73 -7.89
N HIS A 13 0.93 -12.02 -7.62
CA HIS A 13 1.22 -13.10 -8.57
C HIS A 13 -0.01 -13.49 -9.39
N GLY A 14 -1.21 -13.42 -8.79
CA GLY A 14 -2.47 -13.88 -9.39
C GLY A 14 -3.27 -12.82 -10.15
N GLY A 15 -3.04 -11.55 -9.86
CA GLY A 15 -3.92 -10.45 -10.25
C GLY A 15 -4.94 -10.11 -9.16
N TYR A 16 -5.57 -8.94 -9.27
CA TYR A 16 -6.62 -8.53 -8.33
C TYR A 16 -7.93 -9.30 -8.58
N ARG A 17 -8.66 -9.59 -7.50
CA ARG A 17 -9.98 -10.22 -7.48
C ARG A 17 -10.81 -9.61 -6.35
N PRO A 18 -12.15 -9.62 -6.45
CA PRO A 18 -13.02 -9.07 -5.40
C PRO A 18 -12.82 -9.70 -4.01
N GLU A 19 -12.36 -10.96 -3.94
CA GLU A 19 -12.02 -11.62 -2.67
C GLU A 19 -10.89 -10.92 -1.89
N HIS A 20 -10.11 -10.08 -2.56
CA HIS A 20 -9.04 -9.28 -1.95
C HIS A 20 -9.52 -7.96 -1.34
N ASP A 21 -10.80 -7.62 -1.45
CA ASP A 21 -11.33 -6.37 -0.87
C ASP A 21 -11.14 -6.30 0.64
N ALA A 22 -11.28 -7.44 1.32
CA ALA A 22 -11.05 -7.54 2.75
C ALA A 22 -9.60 -7.16 3.13
N LEU A 23 -8.61 -7.55 2.31
CA LEU A 23 -7.21 -7.19 2.52
C LEU A 23 -7.01 -5.67 2.41
N LEU A 24 -7.56 -5.04 1.39
CA LEU A 24 -7.46 -3.58 1.21
C LEU A 24 -8.17 -2.84 2.35
N GLY A 25 -9.34 -3.31 2.78
CA GLY A 25 -10.05 -2.79 3.94
C GLY A 25 -9.23 -2.88 5.24
N ASP A 26 -8.57 -4.00 5.49
CA ASP A 26 -7.70 -4.17 6.66
C ASP A 26 -6.51 -3.20 6.63
N LEU A 27 -5.92 -2.96 5.47
CA LEU A 27 -4.84 -1.98 5.31
C LEU A 27 -5.30 -0.55 5.63
N LEU A 28 -6.51 -0.19 5.20
CA LEU A 28 -7.12 1.11 5.54
C LEU A 28 -7.38 1.25 7.04
N GLN A 29 -7.91 0.20 7.69
CA GLN A 29 -8.12 0.18 9.14
C GLN A 29 -6.81 0.30 9.93
N ARG A 30 -5.72 -0.26 9.40
CA ARG A 30 -4.36 -0.13 9.96
C ARG A 30 -3.76 1.26 9.78
N ARG A 31 -4.43 2.14 9.03
CA ARG A 31 -4.03 3.51 8.74
C ARG A 31 -2.63 3.57 8.11
N ILE A 32 -2.41 2.83 7.02
CA ILE A 32 -1.15 2.89 6.26
C ILE A 32 -1.02 4.20 5.48
N GLU A 33 0.17 4.77 5.40
CA GLU A 33 0.39 6.03 4.69
C GLU A 33 0.82 5.81 3.23
N VAL A 34 1.41 4.65 2.92
CA VAL A 34 1.89 4.30 1.58
C VAL A 34 1.46 2.88 1.22
N PHE A 35 0.91 2.74 0.02
CA PHE A 35 0.60 1.47 -0.63
C PHE A 35 1.22 1.43 -2.02
N CYS A 36 2.17 0.52 -2.24
CA CYS A 36 2.77 0.28 -3.54
C CYS A 36 2.34 -1.09 -4.06
N ALA A 37 1.79 -1.19 -5.26
CA ALA A 37 1.45 -2.46 -5.89
C ALA A 37 2.47 -2.81 -6.99
N VAL A 38 2.91 -4.08 -7.04
CA VAL A 38 3.83 -4.61 -8.06
C VAL A 38 3.39 -6.00 -8.51
N GLY A 39 3.76 -6.37 -9.73
CA GLY A 39 3.39 -7.66 -10.32
C GLY A 39 2.06 -7.62 -11.08
N LYS A 40 1.41 -8.78 -11.20
CA LYS A 40 0.25 -8.98 -12.07
C LYS A 40 -0.93 -8.11 -11.63
N ASP A 41 -1.50 -7.38 -12.58
CA ASP A 41 -2.63 -6.45 -12.38
C ASP A 41 -2.39 -5.42 -11.25
N CYS A 42 -1.15 -5.03 -10.97
CA CYS A 42 -0.84 -4.05 -9.92
C CYS A 42 -1.56 -2.70 -10.09
N ARG A 43 -1.80 -2.24 -11.33
CA ARG A 43 -2.63 -1.06 -11.61
C ARG A 43 -4.05 -1.23 -11.06
N ARG A 44 -4.62 -2.43 -11.18
CA ARG A 44 -5.97 -2.71 -10.66
C ARG A 44 -6.00 -2.71 -9.14
N TRP A 45 -4.93 -3.18 -8.49
CA TRP A 45 -4.80 -3.08 -7.04
C TRP A 45 -4.77 -1.63 -6.55
N GLU A 46 -4.03 -0.77 -7.25
CA GLU A 46 -4.01 0.68 -7.00
C GLU A 46 -5.39 1.31 -7.20
N ASP A 47 -6.03 1.09 -8.36
CA ASP A 47 -7.37 1.61 -8.68
C ASP A 47 -8.39 1.28 -7.57
N MET A 48 -8.33 0.06 -7.04
CA MET A 48 -9.27 -0.40 -6.01
C MET A 48 -8.97 0.19 -4.64
N MET A 49 -7.69 0.33 -4.26
CA MET A 49 -7.32 1.04 -3.03
C MET A 49 -7.77 2.51 -3.11
N ASP A 50 -7.54 3.19 -4.23
CA ASP A 50 -7.97 4.57 -4.45
C ASP A 50 -9.49 4.71 -4.34
N ALA A 51 -10.25 3.82 -4.98
CA ALA A 51 -11.71 3.81 -4.88
C ALA A 51 -12.17 3.67 -3.42
N MET A 52 -11.58 2.75 -2.65
CA MET A 52 -11.93 2.55 -1.24
C MET A 52 -11.58 3.74 -0.34
N VAL A 53 -10.48 4.43 -0.62
CA VAL A 53 -10.10 5.66 0.10
C VAL A 53 -11.11 6.79 -0.16
N VAL A 54 -11.61 6.91 -1.39
CA VAL A 54 -12.59 7.95 -1.78
C VAL A 54 -14.00 7.64 -1.26
N GLU A 55 -14.40 6.38 -1.28
CA GLU A 55 -15.76 5.95 -0.88
C GLU A 55 -15.94 5.80 0.64
N GLY A 56 -14.86 5.81 1.43
CA GLY A 56 -14.91 5.62 2.88
C GLY A 56 -15.43 6.83 3.67
N ASP A 57 -16.33 6.58 4.62
CA ASP A 57 -16.89 7.55 5.60
C ASP A 57 -15.88 8.06 6.66
N ALA A 58 -14.57 7.95 6.40
CA ALA A 58 -13.55 8.25 7.40
C ALA A 58 -13.38 9.78 7.58
N GLU A 59 -13.78 10.29 8.75
CA GLU A 59 -13.30 11.51 9.42
C GLU A 59 -11.89 11.96 8.95
N PRO A 60 -11.66 13.27 8.81
CA PRO A 60 -10.94 13.90 7.69
C PRO A 60 -9.92 12.95 7.04
N ALA A 61 -10.33 12.42 5.88
CA ALA A 61 -9.58 11.66 4.89
C ALA A 61 -8.15 11.31 5.33
N HIS A 62 -7.99 10.16 5.96
CA HIS A 62 -6.68 9.55 6.12
C HIS A 62 -6.11 9.28 4.72
N PHE A 63 -5.20 10.15 4.29
CA PHE A 63 -4.57 10.06 2.98
C PHE A 63 -3.65 8.84 2.92
N VAL A 64 -3.83 8.04 1.88
CA VAL A 64 -2.93 6.94 1.53
C VAL A 64 -2.30 7.32 0.19
N LEU A 65 -0.98 7.41 0.15
CA LEU A 65 -0.26 7.55 -1.11
C LEU A 65 -0.21 6.18 -1.78
N THR A 66 -0.89 6.05 -2.90
CA THR A 66 -0.95 4.83 -3.71
C THR A 66 -0.02 4.97 -4.92
N THR A 67 0.66 3.87 -5.28
CA THR A 67 1.46 3.76 -6.50
C THR A 67 1.37 2.35 -7.09
N SER A 68 1.34 2.21 -8.41
CA SER A 68 1.57 0.92 -9.09
C SER A 68 2.84 0.92 -9.95
N HIS A 69 3.46 -0.25 -10.03
CA HIS A 69 4.78 -0.45 -10.62
C HIS A 69 4.77 -1.66 -11.58
N PRO A 70 4.16 -1.54 -12.77
CA PRO A 70 3.98 -2.66 -13.70
C PRO A 70 5.27 -3.16 -14.36
N ASP A 71 6.29 -2.30 -14.45
CA ASP A 71 7.53 -2.54 -15.20
C ASP A 71 8.77 -2.64 -14.29
N GLU A 72 8.58 -2.66 -12.97
CA GLU A 72 9.65 -2.70 -11.98
C GLU A 72 9.62 -4.02 -11.18
N THR A 73 10.79 -4.42 -10.67
CA THR A 73 10.91 -5.60 -9.82
C THR A 73 10.46 -5.30 -8.39
N VAL A 74 10.13 -6.35 -7.63
CA VAL A 74 9.78 -6.24 -6.21
C VAL A 74 10.87 -5.50 -5.43
N GLU A 75 12.15 -5.80 -5.70
CA GLU A 75 13.28 -5.16 -5.02
C GLU A 75 13.36 -3.66 -5.31
N GLN A 76 13.10 -3.25 -6.55
CA GLN A 76 13.07 -1.83 -6.93
C GLN A 76 11.96 -1.09 -6.19
N VAL A 77 10.76 -1.67 -6.12
CA VAL A 77 9.60 -1.06 -5.45
C VAL A 77 9.77 -1.00 -3.94
N VAL A 78 10.36 -2.04 -3.33
CA VAL A 78 10.73 -2.00 -1.90
C VAL A 78 11.78 -0.92 -1.63
N ALA A 79 12.79 -0.78 -2.49
CA ALA A 79 13.78 0.28 -2.35
C ALA A 79 13.15 1.68 -2.49
N PHE A 80 12.25 1.85 -3.47
CA PHE A 80 11.45 3.06 -3.64
C PHE A 80 10.64 3.39 -2.38
N ALA A 81 9.85 2.44 -1.87
CA ALA A 81 9.00 2.65 -0.69
C ALA A 81 9.82 3.03 0.56
N ARG A 82 11.02 2.44 0.73
CA ARG A 82 11.95 2.80 1.82
C ARG A 82 12.48 4.23 1.71
N LEU A 83 12.68 4.74 0.49
CA LEU A 83 13.22 6.08 0.22
C LEU A 83 12.15 7.17 0.16
N LEU A 84 10.90 6.80 -0.09
CA LEU A 84 9.77 7.72 -0.17
C LEU A 84 9.59 8.46 1.17
N HIS A 85 9.45 9.78 1.14
CA HIS A 85 9.17 10.56 2.34
C HIS A 85 7.74 11.09 2.27
N VAL A 86 6.93 10.73 3.26
CA VAL A 86 5.58 11.28 3.44
C VAL A 86 5.65 12.28 4.59
N GLU A 87 5.15 13.49 4.37
CA GLU A 87 5.13 14.53 5.40
C GLU A 87 4.32 14.07 6.62
N GLY A 88 4.87 14.23 7.82
CA GLY A 88 4.27 13.77 9.09
C GLY A 88 4.84 12.45 9.65
N GLY A 89 5.61 11.69 8.85
CA GLY A 89 6.32 10.49 9.30
C GLY A 89 7.62 10.80 10.06
N GLY A 90 7.71 10.46 11.35
CA GLY A 90 8.93 10.64 12.16
C GLY A 90 10.18 9.94 11.56
N SER A 91 11.35 10.58 11.69
CA SER A 91 12.50 10.45 10.77
C SER A 91 13.18 9.08 10.61
N GLU A 92 12.98 8.10 11.51
CA GLU A 92 13.58 6.75 11.37
C GLU A 92 12.55 5.66 11.02
N ARG A 93 11.28 5.83 11.43
CA ARG A 93 10.19 4.89 11.17
C ARG A 93 9.67 4.94 9.73
N ASN A 94 10.04 5.99 9.01
CA ASN A 94 9.69 6.18 7.61
C ASN A 94 10.35 5.12 6.68
N ARG A 95 11.27 4.27 7.16
CA ARG A 95 11.95 3.27 6.30
C ARG A 95 11.42 1.84 6.42
N ASP A 96 10.54 1.58 7.38
CA ASP A 96 9.96 0.24 7.55
C ASP A 96 8.92 0.00 6.46
N VAL A 97 9.08 -1.12 5.75
CA VAL A 97 8.20 -1.56 4.67
C VAL A 97 7.78 -2.98 4.95
N GLU A 98 6.48 -3.22 4.99
CA GLU A 98 5.89 -4.55 4.99
C GLU A 98 5.68 -5.00 3.54
N VAL A 99 6.05 -6.24 3.25
CA VAL A 99 5.81 -6.87 1.95
C VAL A 99 4.72 -7.91 2.12
N ILE A 100 3.67 -7.83 1.31
CA ILE A 100 2.54 -8.76 1.31
C ILE A 100 2.50 -9.45 -0.06
N GLU A 101 2.56 -10.78 -0.07
CA GLU A 101 2.47 -11.58 -1.29
C GLU A 101 1.06 -12.17 -1.44
N VAL A 102 0.48 -12.06 -2.64
CA VAL A 102 -0.87 -12.54 -2.97
C VAL A 102 -0.84 -13.41 -4.23
N HIS A 103 -1.53 -14.56 -4.21
CA HIS A 103 -1.52 -15.59 -5.26
C HIS A 103 -2.88 -15.81 -5.92
#